data_AF-A0A7S3TNZ5-F1
#
_entry.id   AF-A0A7S3TNZ5-F1
#
_cell.length_a   1.000
_cell.length_b   1.000
_cell.length_c   1.000
_cell.angle_alpha   90.00
_cell.angle_beta   90.00
_cell.angle_gamma   90.00
#
_symmetry.space_group_name_H-M   'P 1'
#
loop_
_entity.id
_entity.type
_entity.pdbx_description
1 polymer ?
#
loop_
_entity_poly.entity_id
_entity_poly.type
_entity_poly.pdbx_seq_one_letter_code
_entity_poly.pdbx_strand_id
1 'polypeptide(L)'
;AAVVAEQEQSVIQEVVDCPEVLEPTPSEAPSMLESVNGWDTWAQCREGHELKYIQGGAGACDGCGRHVKGGEMVMDCRQCNFYRCRVCTPVDTCPTGHKLRTSAALTGNCAGCQVSLKQGEMVMDCRKCNWYVCSECHPITR
;
A
#
# COMPACT_ATOMS: atom_id res chain seq x y z
N ALA A 1 11.18 -57.95 -36.95
CA ALA A 1 11.90 -57.07 -37.89
C ALA A 1 10.86 -56.40 -38.79
N ALA A 2 11.09 -55.13 -39.15
CA ALA A 2 10.20 -54.17 -39.86
C ALA A 2 9.08 -53.60 -38.95
N VAL A 3 9.17 -52.41 -38.31
CA VAL A 3 9.51 -51.01 -38.67
C VAL A 3 8.57 -50.32 -39.66
N VAL A 4 8.27 -49.05 -39.31
CA VAL A 4 7.62 -47.90 -40.02
C VAL A 4 6.08 -47.85 -40.01
N ALA A 5 5.40 -46.70 -39.87
CA ALA A 5 5.74 -45.36 -39.42
C ALA A 5 4.41 -44.58 -39.22
N GLU A 6 4.41 -43.70 -38.23
CA GLU A 6 3.83 -42.35 -38.14
C GLU A 6 2.75 -41.93 -39.14
N GLN A 7 1.59 -41.52 -38.63
CA GLN A 7 0.80 -40.48 -39.27
C GLN A 7 0.20 -39.53 -38.22
N GLU A 8 0.89 -38.40 -38.06
CA GLU A 8 0.45 -37.23 -37.31
C GLU A 8 -0.76 -36.60 -38.01
N GLN A 9 -1.89 -36.50 -37.30
CA GLN A 9 -2.99 -35.62 -37.70
C GLN A 9 -2.92 -34.33 -36.91
N SER A 10 -2.25 -33.37 -37.55
CA SER A 10 -2.40 -31.95 -37.34
C SER A 10 -3.84 -31.53 -37.66
N VAL A 11 -4.57 -31.06 -36.65
CA VAL A 11 -5.70 -30.15 -36.85
C VAL A 11 -5.49 -28.96 -35.92
N ILE A 12 -4.73 -28.01 -36.47
CA ILE A 12 -4.90 -26.58 -36.29
C ILE A 12 -6.40 -26.23 -36.19
N GLN A 13 -6.83 -25.70 -35.05
CA GLN A 13 -8.10 -25.00 -34.99
C GLN A 13 -8.02 -23.76 -34.09
N GLU A 14 -7.92 -22.64 -34.81
CA GLU A 14 -8.58 -21.37 -34.55
C GLU A 14 -8.11 -20.55 -33.34
N VAL A 15 -7.17 -19.65 -33.66
CA VAL A 15 -6.97 -18.37 -33.00
C VAL A 15 -8.30 -17.69 -32.75
N VAL A 16 -8.69 -17.63 -31.48
CA VAL A 16 -9.81 -16.81 -31.05
C VAL A 16 -9.35 -15.36 -31.16
N ASP A 17 -9.88 -14.71 -32.18
CA ASP A 17 -9.82 -13.27 -32.42
C ASP A 17 -10.35 -12.56 -31.17
N CYS A 18 -9.44 -12.06 -30.33
CA CYS A 18 -9.80 -11.16 -29.23
C CYS A 18 -10.15 -9.82 -29.88
N PRO A 19 -11.40 -9.34 -29.81
CA PRO A 19 -11.73 -8.04 -30.34
C PRO A 19 -10.92 -6.98 -29.62
N GLU A 20 -10.19 -6.22 -30.43
CA GLU A 20 -9.48 -4.98 -30.11
C GLU A 20 -10.31 -4.15 -29.13
N VAL A 21 -9.81 -4.06 -27.90
CA VAL A 21 -10.37 -3.18 -26.88
C VAL A 21 -10.15 -1.76 -27.37
N LEU A 22 -11.21 -1.15 -27.90
CA LEU A 22 -11.27 0.26 -28.26
C LEU A 22 -10.74 1.11 -27.10
N GLU A 23 -9.57 1.71 -27.32
CA GLU A 23 -8.98 2.67 -26.39
C GLU A 23 -9.91 3.89 -26.30
N PRO A 24 -10.32 4.33 -25.10
CA PRO A 24 -11.14 5.53 -24.97
C PRO A 24 -10.33 6.77 -25.37
N THR A 25 -10.84 7.51 -26.35
CA THR A 25 -10.28 8.77 -26.84
C THR A 25 -10.25 9.84 -25.73
N PRO A 26 -9.13 10.56 -25.53
CA PRO A 26 -9.07 11.70 -24.61
C PRO A 26 -9.55 12.97 -25.33
N SER A 27 -10.86 13.08 -25.52
CA SER A 27 -11.48 14.33 -25.98
C SER A 27 -12.82 14.44 -25.29
N GLU A 28 -13.18 15.63 -24.84
CA GLU A 28 -14.30 15.93 -23.93
C GLU A 28 -13.98 15.69 -22.45
N ALA A 29 -13.08 16.52 -21.91
CA ALA A 29 -13.08 16.79 -20.48
C ALA A 29 -14.34 17.61 -20.12
N PRO A 30 -15.26 17.11 -19.27
CA PRO A 30 -16.30 17.93 -18.70
C PRO A 30 -15.68 18.95 -17.74
N SER A 31 -15.69 20.21 -18.15
CA SER A 31 -15.48 21.37 -17.29
C SER A 31 -16.82 21.68 -16.64
N MET A 32 -17.01 21.34 -15.35
CA MET A 32 -17.98 21.92 -14.40
C MET A 32 -18.41 20.87 -13.35
N LEU A 33 -18.23 21.23 -12.08
CA LEU A 33 -18.98 20.76 -10.91
C LEU A 33 -18.65 19.38 -10.33
N GLU A 34 -17.46 19.23 -9.75
CA GLU A 34 -17.33 18.35 -8.57
C GLU A 34 -16.62 19.10 -7.45
N SER A 35 -17.44 19.70 -6.57
CA SER A 35 -17.08 20.01 -5.19
C SER A 35 -16.92 18.72 -4.38
N VAL A 36 -16.16 17.76 -4.90
CA VAL A 36 -15.63 16.65 -4.13
C VAL A 36 -14.41 17.17 -3.38
N ASN A 37 -14.65 17.99 -2.35
CA ASN A 37 -13.81 17.91 -1.15
C ASN A 37 -14.12 16.57 -0.47
N GLY A 38 -13.97 15.47 -1.21
CA GLY A 38 -13.78 14.13 -0.70
C GLY A 38 -12.36 14.10 -0.17
N TRP A 39 -12.17 14.80 0.95
CA TRP A 39 -11.01 14.64 1.79
C TRP A 39 -11.09 13.24 2.39
N ASP A 40 -10.75 12.26 1.57
CA ASP A 40 -10.30 10.94 1.99
C ASP A 40 -8.91 11.08 2.63
N THR A 41 -8.79 12.04 3.54
CA THR A 41 -7.59 12.34 4.28
C THR A 41 -7.58 11.46 5.51
N TRP A 42 -7.46 10.15 5.29
CA TRP A 42 -7.12 9.18 6.34
C TRP A 42 -5.86 9.61 7.12
N ALA A 43 -5.05 10.51 6.56
CA ALA A 43 -3.89 11.16 7.14
C ALA A 43 -4.16 12.51 7.86
N GLN A 44 -5.41 12.86 8.17
CA GLN A 44 -5.72 14.07 8.95
C GLN A 44 -6.50 13.80 10.24
N CYS A 45 -6.33 14.67 11.24
CA CYS A 45 -7.14 14.66 12.46
C CYS A 45 -8.52 15.29 12.22
N ARG A 46 -9.39 15.32 13.25
CA ARG A 46 -10.74 15.90 13.16
C ARG A 46 -10.77 17.38 12.78
N GLU A 47 -9.70 18.10 13.11
CA GLU A 47 -9.51 19.51 12.80
C GLU A 47 -8.80 19.73 11.44
N GLY A 48 -8.54 18.67 10.67
CA GLY A 48 -7.88 18.76 9.37
C GLY A 48 -6.35 18.87 9.42
N HIS A 49 -5.72 18.78 10.60
CA HIS A 49 -4.27 18.79 10.70
C HIS A 49 -3.65 17.49 10.18
N GLU A 50 -2.51 17.62 9.52
CA GLU A 50 -1.72 16.47 9.04
C GLU A 50 -1.24 15.61 10.22
N LEU A 51 -1.57 14.33 10.16
CA LEU A 51 -1.06 13.31 11.06
C LEU A 51 0.33 12.89 10.59
N LYS A 52 1.28 12.82 11.53
CA LYS A 52 2.64 12.37 11.25
C LYS A 52 2.84 10.96 11.79
N TYR A 53 3.55 10.16 11.01
CA TYR A 53 4.02 8.86 11.45
C TYR A 53 5.08 9.01 12.53
N ILE A 54 4.75 8.60 13.75
CA ILE A 54 5.71 8.57 14.86
C ILE A 54 5.55 7.27 15.65
N GLN A 55 6.58 6.94 16.43
CA GLN A 55 6.44 5.97 17.51
C GLN A 55 5.61 6.61 18.62
N GLY A 56 4.41 6.06 18.85
CA GLY A 56 3.49 6.54 19.86
C GLY A 56 3.94 6.14 21.27
N GLY A 57 3.56 6.97 22.25
CA GLY A 57 3.52 6.53 23.64
C GLY A 57 2.45 5.47 23.84
N ALA A 58 2.51 4.75 24.97
CA ALA A 58 1.43 3.85 25.35
C ALA A 58 0.14 4.66 25.57
N GLY A 59 -0.96 4.26 24.94
CA GLY A 59 -2.20 5.05 24.92
C GLY A 59 -3.40 4.29 24.35
N ALA A 60 -4.52 4.96 24.15
CA ALA A 60 -5.73 4.41 23.53
C ALA A 60 -6.04 5.15 22.22
N CYS A 61 -6.08 4.44 21.10
CA CYS A 61 -6.34 5.01 19.79
C CYS A 61 -7.67 5.79 19.75
N ASP A 62 -7.66 7.06 19.33
CA ASP A 62 -8.86 7.91 19.27
C ASP A 62 -9.90 7.46 18.22
N GLY A 63 -9.47 6.62 17.25
CA GLY A 63 -10.35 6.03 16.24
C GLY A 63 -11.13 4.81 16.74
N CYS A 64 -10.45 3.79 17.26
CA CYS A 64 -11.07 2.51 17.62
C CYS A 64 -11.05 2.18 19.12
N GLY A 65 -10.42 3.01 19.95
CA GLY A 65 -10.23 2.75 21.38
C GLY A 65 -9.21 1.67 21.73
N ARG A 66 -8.56 1.02 20.73
CA ARG A 66 -7.56 -0.03 20.98
C ARG A 66 -6.37 0.54 21.74
N HIS A 67 -5.88 -0.23 22.71
CA HIS A 67 -4.63 0.08 23.41
C HIS A 67 -3.43 -0.04 22.46
N VAL A 68 -2.71 1.07 22.30
CA VAL A 68 -1.45 1.19 21.55
C VAL A 68 -0.32 0.96 22.54
N LYS A 69 0.59 0.04 22.23
CA LYS A 69 1.78 -0.20 23.05
C LYS A 69 2.79 0.92 22.85
N GLY A 70 3.55 1.28 23.88
CA GLY A 70 4.66 2.23 23.73
C GLY A 70 5.67 1.74 22.68
N GLY A 71 6.01 2.61 21.72
CA GLY A 71 6.87 2.27 20.58
C GLY A 71 6.12 1.71 19.37
N GLU A 72 4.80 1.50 19.46
CA GLU A 72 3.99 1.14 18.30
C GLU A 72 3.81 2.34 17.36
N MET A 73 3.80 2.06 16.06
CA MET A 73 3.60 3.10 15.06
C MET A 73 2.16 3.61 15.07
N VAL A 74 2.03 4.91 15.25
CA VAL A 74 0.77 5.62 15.19
C VAL A 74 0.88 6.84 14.29
N MET A 75 -0.28 7.26 13.82
CA MET A 75 -0.49 8.55 13.19
C MET A 75 -0.84 9.54 14.28
N ASP A 76 0.08 10.43 14.62
CA ASP A 76 -0.04 11.40 15.71
C ASP A 76 -0.21 12.82 15.18
N CYS A 77 -1.11 13.56 15.80
CA CYS A 77 -1.28 14.98 15.64
C CYS A 77 -1.04 15.66 17.00
N ARG A 78 0.17 16.18 17.19
CA ARG A 78 0.56 16.90 18.41
C ARG A 78 -0.29 18.13 18.71
N GLN A 79 -0.89 18.75 17.70
CA GLN A 79 -1.72 19.94 17.88
C GLN A 79 -3.05 19.61 18.55
N CYS A 80 -3.61 18.43 18.28
CA CYS A 80 -4.90 17.99 18.82
C CYS A 80 -4.75 16.89 19.88
N ASN A 81 -3.53 16.47 20.20
CA ASN A 81 -3.24 15.27 21.00
C ASN A 81 -4.04 14.05 20.52
N PHE A 82 -4.12 13.90 19.20
CA PHE A 82 -4.94 12.89 18.55
C PHE A 82 -4.05 11.86 17.88
N TYR A 83 -4.23 10.60 18.22
CA TYR A 83 -3.46 9.50 17.67
C TYR A 83 -4.34 8.35 17.17
N ARG A 84 -4.04 7.90 15.95
CA ARG A 84 -4.68 6.74 15.33
C ARG A 84 -3.71 5.59 15.19
N CYS A 85 -4.16 4.41 15.60
CA CYS A 85 -3.39 3.20 15.37
C CYS A 85 -3.42 2.78 13.90
N ARG A 86 -2.42 2.00 13.50
CA ARG A 86 -2.27 1.43 12.15
C ARG A 86 -3.47 0.63 11.61
N VAL A 87 -4.38 0.19 12.50
CA VAL A 87 -5.59 -0.54 12.09
C VAL A 87 -6.62 0.44 11.54
N CYS A 88 -6.77 1.59 12.20
CA CYS A 88 -7.65 2.67 11.76
C CYS A 88 -7.08 3.42 10.57
N THR A 89 -5.76 3.51 10.51
CA THR A 89 -5.03 4.22 9.46
C THR A 89 -3.95 3.29 8.91
N PRO A 90 -4.30 2.38 7.99
CA PRO A 90 -3.32 1.53 7.35
C PRO A 90 -2.30 2.38 6.62
N VAL A 91 -1.04 1.96 6.68
CA VAL A 91 0.08 2.64 6.07
C VAL A 91 0.21 2.12 4.63
N ASP A 92 -0.58 2.69 3.73
CA ASP A 92 -0.59 2.34 2.31
C ASP A 92 0.26 3.30 1.47
N THR A 93 0.65 4.43 2.05
CA THR A 93 1.42 5.50 1.43
C THR A 93 2.60 5.92 2.31
N CYS A 94 3.72 6.23 1.67
CA CYS A 94 4.88 6.80 2.33
C CYS A 94 4.64 8.30 2.64
N PRO A 95 5.47 8.97 3.46
CA PRO A 95 5.24 10.37 3.86
C PRO A 95 5.24 11.38 2.71
N THR A 96 5.71 11.02 1.52
CA THR A 96 5.62 11.84 0.31
C THR A 96 4.40 11.51 -0.54
N GLY A 97 3.51 10.63 -0.07
CA GLY A 97 2.28 10.23 -0.75
C GLY A 97 2.46 9.11 -1.79
N HIS A 98 3.62 8.46 -1.88
CA HIS A 98 3.79 7.34 -2.80
C HIS A 98 3.20 6.05 -2.23
N LYS A 99 2.44 5.33 -3.06
CA LYS A 99 1.89 4.02 -2.72
C LYS A 99 2.98 3.02 -2.38
N LEU A 100 2.88 2.42 -1.20
CA LEU A 100 3.73 1.35 -0.72
C LEU A 100 3.36 0.05 -1.42
N ARG A 101 4.37 -0.79 -1.65
CA ARG A 101 4.20 -2.12 -2.22
C ARG A 101 4.78 -3.14 -1.27
N THR A 102 4.24 -4.34 -1.29
CA THR A 102 4.84 -5.45 -0.56
C THR A 102 6.03 -5.97 -1.37
N SER A 103 7.22 -5.96 -0.78
CA SER A 103 8.45 -6.48 -1.39
C SER A 103 9.37 -7.05 -0.34
N ALA A 104 10.32 -7.88 -0.77
CA ALA A 104 11.45 -8.27 0.06
C ALA A 104 12.34 -7.05 0.37
N ALA A 105 12.70 -6.88 1.63
CA ALA A 105 13.66 -5.89 2.07
C ALA A 105 15.02 -6.17 1.45
N LEU A 106 15.68 -5.14 0.90
CA LEU A 106 17.04 -5.26 0.38
C LEU A 106 18.04 -5.23 1.53
N THR A 107 18.04 -4.15 2.31
CA THR A 107 18.76 -3.93 3.57
C THR A 107 18.37 -2.53 4.04
N GLY A 108 18.10 -2.34 5.34
CA GLY A 108 17.77 -1.02 5.87
C GLY A 108 17.13 -1.08 7.24
N ASN A 109 16.64 0.06 7.70
CA ASN A 109 15.91 0.16 8.96
C ASN A 109 14.43 0.40 8.66
N CYS A 110 13.56 -0.23 9.45
CA CYS A 110 12.15 0.09 9.43
C CYS A 110 11.97 1.56 9.81
N ALA A 111 11.37 2.37 8.95
CA ALA A 111 11.11 3.77 9.26
C ALA A 111 10.20 3.94 10.47
N GLY A 112 9.40 2.90 10.77
CA GLY A 112 8.52 2.87 11.93
C GLY A 112 9.25 2.58 13.23
N CYS A 113 9.68 1.34 13.46
CA CYS A 113 10.32 0.91 14.71
C CYS A 113 11.85 1.09 14.75
N GLN A 114 12.47 1.55 13.66
CA GLN A 114 13.93 1.68 13.50
C GLN A 114 14.72 0.37 13.63
N VAL A 115 14.04 -0.78 13.69
CA VAL A 115 14.68 -2.10 13.70
C VAL A 115 15.41 -2.34 12.37
N SER A 116 16.58 -2.96 12.44
CA SER A 116 17.31 -3.41 11.25
C SER A 116 16.55 -4.55 10.58
N LEU A 117 16.16 -4.32 9.33
CA LEU A 117 15.51 -5.30 8.46
C LEU A 117 16.56 -6.21 7.85
N LYS A 118 16.31 -7.51 7.88
CA LYS A 118 17.15 -8.50 7.20
C LYS A 118 16.80 -8.54 5.71
N GLN A 119 17.80 -8.79 4.88
CA GLN A 119 17.57 -9.03 3.47
C GLN A 119 16.59 -10.19 3.27
N GLY A 120 15.57 -9.99 2.43
CA GLY A 120 14.55 -10.99 2.17
C GLY A 120 13.32 -10.92 3.08
N GLU A 121 13.31 -10.10 4.14
CA GLU A 121 12.12 -9.95 4.98
C GLU A 121 10.99 -9.24 4.24
N MET A 122 9.75 -9.67 4.50
CA MET A 122 8.57 -9.08 3.88
C MET A 122 8.29 -7.72 4.52
N VAL A 123 8.37 -6.67 3.71
CA VAL A 123 8.17 -5.28 4.14
C VAL A 123 7.27 -4.53 3.17
N MET A 124 6.71 -3.43 3.65
CA MET A 124 6.11 -2.42 2.79
C MET A 124 7.21 -1.46 2.34
N ASP A 125 7.52 -1.49 1.05
CA ASP A 125 8.58 -0.71 0.44
C ASP A 125 8.03 0.42 -0.45
N CYS A 126 8.69 1.57 -0.37
CA CYS A 126 8.57 2.63 -1.34
C CYS A 126 9.94 2.85 -1.99
N ARG A 127 10.16 2.27 -3.17
CA ARG A 127 11.43 2.41 -3.92
C ARG A 127 11.81 3.84 -4.25
N LYS A 128 10.83 4.72 -4.43
CA LYS A 128 11.06 6.15 -4.73
C LYS A 128 11.68 6.90 -3.55
N CYS A 129 11.31 6.54 -2.33
CA CYS A 129 11.76 7.23 -1.12
C CYS A 129 12.72 6.40 -0.28
N ASN A 130 13.08 5.19 -0.74
CA ASN A 130 13.85 4.22 0.02
C ASN A 130 13.29 4.01 1.43
N TRP A 131 11.95 3.95 1.52
CA TRP A 131 11.23 3.93 2.78
C TRP A 131 10.64 2.54 3.01
N TYR A 132 10.89 1.96 4.18
CA TYR A 132 10.57 0.57 4.50
C TYR A 132 9.80 0.47 5.80
N VAL A 133 8.77 -0.38 5.85
CA VAL A 133 8.05 -0.69 7.08
C VAL A 133 7.95 -2.19 7.26
N CYS A 134 8.39 -2.68 8.42
CA CYS A 134 8.33 -4.10 8.77
C CYS A 134 6.89 -4.57 8.97
N SER A 135 6.69 -5.88 8.85
CA SER A 135 5.42 -6.56 9.12
C SER A 135 4.91 -6.35 10.56
N GLU A 136 5.80 -6.11 11.53
CA GLU A 136 5.39 -5.79 12.90
C GLU A 136 4.79 -4.39 13.03
N CYS A 137 5.33 -3.41 12.28
CA CYS A 137 4.82 -2.05 12.24
C CYS A 137 3.58 -1.94 11.36
N HIS A 138 3.52 -2.69 10.26
CA HIS A 138 2.37 -2.78 9.39
C HIS A 138 2.13 -4.24 8.99
N PRO A 139 1.16 -4.93 9.62
CA PRO A 139 0.87 -6.32 9.28
C PRO A 139 0.39 -6.40 7.84
N ILE A 140 1.18 -7.06 7.00
CA ILE A 140 0.84 -7.36 5.61
C ILE A 140 -0.28 -8.40 5.66
N THR A 141 -1.52 -7.92 5.75
CA THR A 141 -2.71 -8.76 5.64
C THR A 141 -2.98 -8.93 4.14
N ARG A 142 -3.04 -10.19 3.72
CA ARG A 142 -3.14 -10.59 2.31
C ARG A 142 -4.59 -10.68 1.87
#